data_AF-A0A6N7WBU9-F1
#
_entry.id   AF-A0A6N7WBU9-F1
#
_cell.length_a   1.000
_cell.length_b   1.000
_cell.length_c   1.000
_cell.angle_alpha   90.00
_cell.angle_beta   90.00
_cell.angle_gamma   90.00
#
_symmetry.space_group_name_H-M   'P 1'
#
loop_
_entity.id
_entity.type
_entity.pdbx_description
1 polymer ?
#
loop_
_entity_poly.entity_id
_entity_poly.type
_entity_poly.pdbx_seq_one_letter_code
_entity_poly.pdbx_strand_id
1 'polypeptide(L)'
;MPRQFKQARLINNLKMTEAAEKLGVSQPTLSAWEGERKSPSIDGLEKMSDLYGVTTDFLLGRSEQGISAQSVPIAPETLPIFHGKPVWSAEYGWMLVDAGNRTLMLTNGQTIPFADAKKLFTLPQLFSEPSLPSGKPLLLSEIQQFT
;
A
#
# COMPACT_ATOMS: atom_id res chain seq x y z
N MET A 1 1.91 -16.34 -12.20
CA MET A 1 2.86 -15.44 -12.89
C MET A 1 4.24 -16.04 -12.83
N PRO A 2 4.99 -16.06 -13.95
CA PRO A 2 6.36 -16.55 -13.97
C PRO A 2 7.27 -15.65 -13.12
N ARG A 3 8.32 -16.24 -12.52
CA ARG A 3 9.31 -15.49 -11.74
C ARG A 3 10.17 -14.63 -12.68
N GLN A 4 10.53 -13.43 -12.25
CA GLN A 4 11.31 -12.48 -13.06
C GLN A 4 12.82 -12.49 -12.73
N PHE A 5 13.34 -13.52 -12.06
CA PHE A 5 14.75 -13.58 -11.64
C PHE A 5 15.73 -13.40 -12.81
N LYS A 6 15.51 -14.13 -13.91
CA LYS A 6 16.35 -14.03 -15.12
C LYS A 6 16.25 -12.65 -15.76
N GLN A 7 15.05 -12.08 -15.79
CA GLN A 7 14.82 -10.75 -16.35
C GLN A 7 15.54 -9.68 -15.53
N ALA A 8 15.44 -9.72 -14.20
CA ALA A 8 16.14 -8.80 -13.31
C ALA A 8 17.67 -8.83 -13.52
N ARG A 9 18.25 -10.04 -13.68
CA ARG A 9 19.67 -10.20 -13.99
C ARG A 9 20.06 -9.60 -15.35
N LEU A 10 19.24 -9.84 -16.38
CA LEU A 10 19.51 -9.34 -17.73
C LEU A 10 19.41 -7.81 -17.80
N ILE A 11 18.43 -7.19 -17.12
CA ILE A 11 18.29 -5.73 -17.02
C ILE A 11 19.53 -5.11 -16.38
N ASN A 12 20.11 -5.78 -15.40
CA ASN A 12 21.35 -5.36 -14.73
C ASN A 12 22.63 -5.71 -15.51
N ASN A 13 22.52 -6.26 -16.72
CA ASN A 13 23.65 -6.68 -17.56
C ASN A 13 24.62 -7.67 -16.88
N LEU A 14 24.15 -8.44 -15.90
CA LEU A 14 24.97 -9.38 -15.17
C LEU A 14 25.01 -10.75 -15.86
N LYS A 15 26.21 -11.32 -15.97
CA LYS A 15 26.36 -12.73 -16.37
C LYS A 15 25.90 -13.64 -15.24
N MET A 16 25.46 -14.85 -15.56
CA MET A 16 25.01 -15.83 -14.56
C MET A 16 26.10 -16.12 -13.51
N THR A 17 27.36 -16.24 -13.94
CA THR A 17 28.49 -16.51 -13.05
C THR A 17 28.73 -15.35 -12.07
N GLU A 18 28.72 -14.12 -12.58
CA GLU A 18 28.92 -12.91 -11.78
C GLU A 18 27.78 -12.68 -10.79
N ALA A 19 26.53 -12.89 -11.23
CA ALA A 19 25.38 -12.81 -10.34
C ALA A 19 25.43 -13.88 -9.23
N ALA A 20 25.82 -15.11 -9.57
CA ALA A 20 25.96 -16.19 -8.59
C ALA A 20 27.04 -15.87 -7.54
N GLU A 21 28.19 -15.34 -7.98
CA GLU A 21 29.28 -14.89 -7.11
C GLU A 21 28.82 -13.76 -6.17
N LYS A 22 28.17 -12.72 -6.70
CA LYS A 22 27.66 -11.60 -5.90
C LYS A 22 26.57 -12.02 -4.90
N LEU A 23 25.76 -13.03 -5.24
CA LEU A 23 24.74 -13.59 -4.34
C LEU A 23 25.34 -14.58 -3.32
N GLY A 24 26.61 -14.98 -3.47
CA GLY A 24 27.26 -15.98 -2.64
C GLY A 24 26.69 -17.39 -2.83
N VAL A 25 26.24 -17.72 -4.04
CA VAL A 25 25.68 -19.04 -4.39
C VAL A 25 26.40 -19.67 -5.57
N SER A 26 26.23 -20.98 -5.77
CA SER A 26 26.78 -21.65 -6.94
C SER A 26 25.99 -21.30 -8.21
N GLN A 27 26.67 -21.26 -9.37
CA GLN A 27 26.02 -21.02 -10.67
C GLN A 27 24.86 -22.01 -10.95
N PRO A 28 24.98 -23.33 -10.64
CA PRO A 28 23.83 -24.25 -10.76
C PRO A 28 22.66 -23.87 -9.86
N THR A 29 22.91 -23.33 -8.66
CA THR A 29 21.85 -22.87 -7.75
C THR A 29 21.07 -21.72 -8.38
N LEU A 30 21.76 -20.69 -8.90
CA LEU A 30 21.11 -19.57 -9.56
C LEU A 30 20.36 -20.01 -10.83
N SER A 31 20.91 -20.94 -11.61
CA SER A 31 20.22 -21.53 -12.77
C SER A 31 18.97 -22.31 -12.38
N ALA A 32 18.98 -23.01 -11.24
CA ALA A 32 17.79 -23.70 -10.73
C ALA A 32 16.71 -22.71 -10.28
N TRP A 33 17.10 -21.57 -9.72
CA TRP A 33 16.18 -20.47 -9.36
C TRP A 33 15.56 -19.82 -10.60
N GLU A 34 16.39 -19.40 -11.57
CA GLU A 34 15.92 -18.78 -12.81
C GLU A 34 15.05 -19.71 -13.67
N GLY A 35 15.29 -21.01 -13.57
CA GLY A 35 14.49 -22.04 -14.26
C GLY A 35 13.31 -22.58 -13.43
N GLU A 36 12.97 -21.96 -12.29
CA GLU A 36 11.87 -22.34 -11.40
C GLU A 36 11.94 -23.79 -10.85
N ARG A 37 13.06 -24.49 -11.05
CA ARG A 37 13.30 -25.85 -10.53
C ARG A 37 13.47 -25.87 -9.01
N LYS A 38 13.96 -24.77 -8.45
CA LYS A 38 14.12 -24.57 -7.00
C LYS A 38 13.72 -23.13 -6.66
N SER A 39 13.15 -22.93 -5.48
CA SER A 39 12.92 -21.58 -4.97
C SER A 39 14.10 -21.10 -4.12
N PRO A 40 14.48 -19.81 -4.19
CA PRO A 40 15.41 -19.22 -3.24
C PRO A 40 14.80 -19.22 -1.83
N SER A 41 15.66 -19.16 -0.81
CA SER A 41 15.23 -18.81 0.54
C SER A 41 14.77 -17.34 0.59
N ILE A 42 14.17 -16.93 1.71
CA ILE A 42 13.83 -15.51 1.94
C ILE A 42 15.10 -14.65 1.83
N ASP A 43 16.17 -15.01 2.54
CA ASP A 43 17.46 -14.29 2.44
C ASP A 43 18.01 -14.25 1.01
N GLY A 44 17.84 -15.33 0.24
CA GLY A 44 18.29 -15.37 -1.16
C GLY A 44 17.46 -14.45 -2.06
N LEU A 45 16.18 -14.30 -1.76
CA LEU A 45 15.28 -13.38 -2.45
C LEU A 45 15.62 -11.91 -2.10
N GLU A 46 15.87 -11.61 -0.83
CA GLU A 46 16.30 -10.29 -0.36
C GLU A 46 17.62 -9.87 -1.01
N LYS A 47 18.62 -10.76 -1.02
CA LYS A 47 19.89 -10.50 -1.71
C LYS A 47 19.71 -10.27 -3.21
N MET A 48 18.76 -10.95 -3.86
CA MET A 48 18.44 -10.69 -5.26
C MET A 48 17.79 -9.32 -5.46
N SER A 49 16.86 -8.91 -4.59
CA SER A 49 16.26 -7.58 -4.68
C SER A 49 17.31 -6.49 -4.54
N ASP A 50 18.21 -6.64 -3.56
CA ASP A 50 19.28 -5.69 -3.31
C ASP A 50 20.29 -5.65 -4.45
N LEU A 51 20.72 -6.81 -4.95
CA LEU A 51 21.69 -6.91 -6.05
C LEU A 51 21.15 -6.28 -7.35
N TYR A 52 19.89 -6.51 -7.66
CA TYR A 52 19.29 -6.06 -8.92
C TYR A 52 18.60 -4.70 -8.82
N GLY A 53 18.50 -4.11 -7.62
CA GLY A 53 17.83 -2.83 -7.38
C GLY A 53 16.32 -2.86 -7.68
N VAL A 54 15.66 -4.00 -7.43
CA VAL A 54 14.24 -4.21 -7.71
C VAL A 54 13.51 -4.68 -6.46
N THR A 55 12.19 -4.53 -6.41
CA THR A 55 11.40 -5.07 -5.28
C THR A 55 11.30 -6.59 -5.35
N THR A 56 11.11 -7.23 -4.19
CA THR A 56 10.81 -8.66 -4.12
C THR A 56 9.54 -8.99 -4.91
N ASP A 57 8.54 -8.12 -4.90
CA ASP A 57 7.32 -8.28 -5.70
C ASP A 57 7.59 -8.32 -7.20
N PHE A 58 8.51 -7.49 -7.72
CA PHE A 58 8.94 -7.59 -9.11
C PHE A 58 9.55 -8.97 -9.41
N LEU A 59 10.48 -9.43 -8.57
CA LEU A 59 11.12 -10.75 -8.73
C LEU A 59 10.10 -11.90 -8.70
N LEU A 60 9.08 -11.79 -7.85
CA LEU A 60 8.00 -12.77 -7.71
C LEU A 60 6.94 -12.66 -8.81
N GLY A 61 7.03 -11.68 -9.71
CA GLY A 61 6.09 -11.46 -10.82
C GLY A 61 4.78 -10.79 -10.39
N ARG A 62 4.82 -9.98 -9.31
CA ARG A 62 3.68 -9.27 -8.71
C ARG A 62 3.64 -7.78 -9.03
N SER A 63 4.60 -7.26 -9.80
CA SER A 63 4.74 -5.82 -10.10
C SER A 63 3.55 -5.18 -10.81
N GLU A 64 2.67 -5.96 -11.43
CA GLU A 64 1.48 -5.45 -12.13
C GLU A 64 0.20 -5.49 -11.26
N GLN A 65 0.22 -6.16 -10.10
CA GLN A 65 -0.99 -6.53 -9.36
C GLN A 65 -0.74 -6.49 -7.84
N GLY A 66 -0.79 -5.30 -7.24
CA GLY A 66 -0.62 -5.19 -5.79
C GLY A 66 -0.57 -3.77 -5.22
N ILE A 67 -1.67 -3.04 -5.37
CA ILE A 67 -2.10 -1.89 -4.55
C ILE A 67 -0.99 -0.98 -3.98
N SER A 68 -0.40 -0.15 -4.84
CA SER A 68 0.29 1.07 -4.40
C SER A 68 -0.64 2.28 -4.54
N ALA A 69 -1.79 2.25 -3.86
CA ALA A 69 -2.43 3.49 -3.45
C ALA A 69 -1.79 3.91 -2.12
N GLN A 70 -0.47 4.16 -2.11
CA GLN A 70 0.14 4.89 -1.01
C GLN A 70 -0.42 6.31 -1.11
N SER A 71 -1.51 6.58 -0.40
CA SER A 71 -2.02 7.94 -0.30
C SER A 71 -0.99 8.74 0.50
N VAL A 72 -0.34 9.69 -0.18
CA VAL A 72 0.55 10.64 0.47
C VAL A 72 -0.31 11.51 1.39
N PRO A 73 0.11 11.77 2.65
CA PRO A 73 -0.63 12.67 3.52
C PRO A 73 -0.78 14.05 2.87
N ILE A 74 -2.00 14.60 2.91
CA ILE A 74 -2.30 15.94 2.43
C ILE A 74 -1.59 16.95 3.34
N ALA A 75 -0.80 17.85 2.75
CA ALA A 75 -0.17 18.93 3.51
C ALA A 75 -1.25 19.93 3.99
N PRO A 76 -1.23 20.41 5.25
CA PRO A 76 -2.24 21.33 5.77
C PRO A 76 -2.41 22.61 4.95
N GLU A 77 -1.32 23.09 4.36
CA GLU A 77 -1.30 24.27 3.49
C GLU A 77 -2.13 24.09 2.22
N THR A 78 -2.29 22.85 1.76
CA THR A 78 -3.05 22.50 0.55
C THR A 78 -4.52 22.20 0.84
N LEU A 79 -4.93 22.06 2.11
CA LEU A 79 -6.32 21.77 2.49
C LEU A 79 -7.34 22.72 1.88
N PRO A 80 -7.11 24.05 1.80
CA PRO A 80 -8.07 24.95 1.17
C PRO A 80 -8.44 24.58 -0.28
N ILE A 81 -7.54 23.93 -1.02
CA ILE A 81 -7.78 23.47 -2.41
C ILE A 81 -8.84 22.37 -2.44
N PHE A 82 -8.96 21.60 -1.36
CA PHE A 82 -9.92 20.51 -1.23
C PHE A 82 -11.32 20.98 -0.80
N HIS A 83 -11.63 22.27 -0.85
CA HIS A 83 -12.95 22.76 -0.44
C HIS A 83 -14.10 21.98 -1.10
N GLY A 84 -15.03 21.49 -0.28
CA GLY A 84 -16.16 20.67 -0.73
C GLY A 84 -15.79 19.25 -1.16
N LYS A 85 -14.53 18.83 -0.99
CA LYS A 85 -14.07 17.46 -1.22
C LYS A 85 -13.97 16.70 0.10
N PRO A 86 -14.34 15.40 0.11
CA PRO A 86 -14.11 14.56 1.27
C PRO A 86 -12.62 14.21 1.37
N VAL A 87 -12.11 14.21 2.60
CA VAL A 87 -10.78 13.73 2.98
C VAL A 87 -10.94 12.70 4.09
N TRP A 88 -10.00 11.78 4.21
CA TRP A 88 -10.04 10.70 5.18
C TRP A 88 -9.00 10.91 6.27
N SER A 89 -9.38 10.66 7.52
CA SER A 89 -8.54 10.62 8.71
C SER A 89 -8.62 9.24 9.35
N ALA A 90 -7.49 8.72 9.84
CA ALA A 90 -7.47 7.46 10.56
C ALA A 90 -8.23 7.50 11.89
N GLU A 91 -8.40 8.68 12.48
CA GLU A 91 -9.08 8.85 13.77
C GLU A 91 -10.59 9.09 13.61
N TYR A 92 -10.98 9.85 12.60
CA TYR A 92 -12.35 10.34 12.43
C TYR A 92 -13.07 9.76 11.20
N GLY A 93 -12.36 8.99 10.36
CA GLY A 93 -12.89 8.50 9.10
C GLY A 93 -13.02 9.62 8.05
N TRP A 94 -14.10 9.57 7.27
CA TRP A 94 -14.38 10.58 6.25
C TRP A 94 -14.83 11.91 6.86
N MET A 95 -14.20 12.99 6.40
CA MET A 95 -14.45 14.36 6.81
C MET A 95 -14.61 15.23 5.55
N LEU A 96 -15.39 16.30 5.61
CA LEU A 96 -15.57 17.25 4.52
C LEU A 96 -14.76 18.52 4.77
N VAL A 97 -14.06 19.02 3.74
CA VAL A 97 -13.23 20.21 3.89
C VAL A 97 -14.03 21.50 3.65
N ASP A 98 -14.07 22.36 4.67
CA ASP A 98 -14.59 23.72 4.60
C ASP A 98 -13.42 24.73 4.62
N ALA A 99 -13.07 25.26 3.45
CA ALA A 99 -12.01 26.25 3.32
C ALA A 99 -12.45 27.65 3.77
N GLY A 100 -13.75 27.96 3.73
CA GLY A 100 -14.29 29.25 4.14
C GLY A 100 -14.10 29.47 5.64
N ASN A 101 -14.38 28.43 6.42
CA ASN A 101 -14.18 28.45 7.87
C ASN A 101 -12.83 27.86 8.33
N ARG A 102 -12.03 27.30 7.40
CA ARG A 102 -10.77 26.58 7.68
C ARG A 102 -10.97 25.41 8.67
N THR A 103 -12.06 24.67 8.49
CA THR A 103 -12.47 23.54 9.34
C THR A 103 -12.77 22.29 8.52
N LEU A 104 -12.72 21.14 9.19
CA LEU A 104 -13.16 19.85 8.68
C LEU A 104 -14.46 19.47 9.37
N MET A 105 -15.49 19.16 8.59
CA MET A 105 -16.78 18.69 9.08
C MET A 105 -16.80 17.17 9.16
N LEU A 106 -17.16 16.64 10.32
CA LEU A 106 -17.38 15.21 10.54
C LEU A 106 -18.80 14.82 10.11
N THR A 107 -19.05 13.52 9.98
CA THR A 107 -20.37 12.96 9.63
C THR A 107 -21.45 13.23 10.69
N ASN A 108 -21.05 13.48 11.93
CA ASN A 108 -21.95 13.83 13.04
C ASN A 108 -22.24 15.35 13.14
N GLY A 109 -21.74 16.16 12.20
CA GLY A 109 -21.92 17.62 12.18
C GLY A 109 -20.94 18.40 13.06
N GLN A 110 -20.04 17.74 13.79
CA GLN A 110 -18.96 18.43 14.52
C GLN A 110 -17.90 18.96 13.55
N THR A 111 -17.22 20.03 13.94
CA THR A 111 -16.16 20.66 13.14
C THR A 111 -14.84 20.67 13.89
N ILE A 112 -13.74 20.40 13.17
CA ILE A 112 -12.37 20.44 13.70
C ILE A 112 -11.55 21.48 12.91
N PRO A 113 -10.79 22.38 13.55
CA PRO A 113 -9.89 23.31 12.86
C PRO A 113 -8.80 22.59 12.05
N PHE A 114 -8.35 23.16 10.93
CA PHE A 114 -7.24 22.59 10.14
C PHE A 114 -5.95 22.41 10.95
N ALA A 115 -5.71 23.24 11.98
CA ALA A 115 -4.52 23.13 12.83
C ALA A 115 -4.50 21.85 13.69
N ASP A 116 -5.69 21.37 14.07
CA ASP A 116 -5.86 20.17 14.89
C ASP A 116 -6.01 18.90 14.04
N ALA A 117 -6.10 19.08 12.71
CA ALA A 117 -6.19 17.98 11.77
C ALA A 117 -4.87 17.19 11.76
N LYS A 118 -4.96 15.90 12.10
CA LYS A 118 -3.84 14.95 11.96
C LYS A 118 -3.59 14.63 10.48
N LYS A 119 -2.89 13.52 10.20
CA LYS A 119 -2.63 13.06 8.82
C LYS A 119 -3.95 12.80 8.09
N LEU A 120 -4.19 13.56 7.04
CA LEU A 120 -5.35 13.43 6.15
C LEU A 120 -4.94 12.84 4.82
N PHE A 121 -5.86 12.15 4.16
CA PHE A 121 -5.62 11.45 2.91
C PHE A 121 -6.79 11.65 1.94
N THR A 122 -6.53 11.59 0.65
CA THR A 122 -7.60 11.61 -0.38
C THR A 122 -8.29 10.26 -0.54
N LEU A 123 -7.65 9.20 -0.05
CA LEU A 123 -8.13 7.82 -0.06
C LEU A 123 -7.86 7.19 1.30
N PRO A 124 -8.78 6.35 1.82
CA PRO A 124 -8.54 5.61 3.05
C PRO A 124 -7.32 4.70 2.85
N GLN A 125 -6.52 4.56 3.90
CA GLN A 125 -5.39 3.64 3.83
C GLN A 125 -5.89 2.20 3.70
N LEU A 126 -5.11 1.36 3.04
CA LEU A 126 -5.43 -0.06 2.94
C LEU A 126 -5.69 -0.64 4.33
N PHE A 127 -6.70 -1.51 4.42
CA PHE A 127 -7.13 -2.15 5.66
C PHE A 127 -7.65 -1.20 6.76
N SER A 128 -7.91 0.07 6.44
CA SER A 128 -8.52 1.02 7.39
C SER A 128 -10.05 0.99 7.37
N GLU A 129 -10.65 0.33 6.39
CA GLU A 129 -12.08 0.07 6.42
C GLU A 129 -12.36 -0.97 7.51
N PRO A 130 -13.27 -0.69 8.46
CA PRO A 130 -13.70 -1.69 9.40
C PRO A 130 -14.31 -2.87 8.63
N SER A 131 -14.01 -4.09 9.07
CA SER A 131 -14.64 -5.28 8.50
C SER A 131 -16.16 -5.09 8.51
N LEU A 132 -16.81 -5.24 7.35
CA LEU A 132 -18.26 -5.21 7.26
C LEU A 132 -18.83 -6.13 8.34
N PRO A 133 -19.76 -5.67 9.19
CA PRO A 133 -20.34 -6.52 10.21
C PRO A 133 -20.95 -7.74 9.52
N SER A 134 -20.43 -8.92 9.84
CA SER A 134 -20.92 -10.19 9.27
C SER A 134 -22.22 -10.66 9.94
N GLY A 135 -22.75 -9.86 10.88
CA GLY A 135 -23.99 -10.14 11.60
C GLY A 135 -25.23 -9.85 10.76
N LYS A 136 -26.36 -10.42 11.16
CA LYS A 136 -27.66 -10.12 10.55
C LYS A 136 -27.97 -8.62 10.74
N PRO A 137 -28.39 -7.90 9.68
CA PRO A 137 -28.81 -6.50 9.80
C PRO A 137 -29.96 -6.36 10.81
N LEU A 138 -29.92 -5.29 11.61
CA LEU A 138 -31.01 -4.96 12.54
C LEU A 138 -32.28 -4.65 11.73
N LEU A 139 -33.41 -5.16 12.20
CA LEU A 139 -34.73 -4.87 11.66
C LEU A 139 -35.18 -3.47 12.08
N LEU A 140 -36.06 -2.85 11.29
CA LEU A 140 -36.60 -1.52 11.56
C LEU A 140 -37.22 -1.41 12.97
N SER A 141 -37.87 -2.48 13.44
CA SER A 141 -38.45 -2.56 14.78
C SER A 141 -37.41 -2.56 15.91
N GLU A 142 -36.19 -3.04 15.64
CA GLU A 142 -35.09 -3.08 16.60
C GLU A 142 -34.38 -1.72 16.66
N ILE A 143 -34.32 -1.00 15.53
CA ILE A 143 -33.72 0.34 15.45
C ILE A 143 -34.52 1.38 16.25
N GLN A 144 -35.85 1.26 16.28
CA GLN A 144 -36.73 2.16 17.03
C GLN A 144 -36.50 2.14 18.55
N GLN A 145 -35.79 1.14 19.09
CA GLN A 145 -35.47 1.06 20.52
C GLN A 145 -34.24 1.91 20.92
N PHE A 146 -33.49 2.41 19.94
CA PHE A 146 -32.28 3.22 20.15
C PHE A 146 -32.43 4.69 19.76
N THR A 147 -33.65 5.11 19.40
CA THR A 147 -34.03 6.50 19.10
C THR A 147 -34.90 7.03 20.22
#